data_AF-A0A315VY66-F1
#
_entry.id   AF-A0A315VY66-F1
#
_cell.length_a   1.000
_cell.length_b   1.000
_cell.length_c   1.000
_cell.angle_alpha   90.00
_cell.angle_beta   90.00
_cell.angle_gamma   90.00
#
_symmetry.space_group_name_H-M   'P 1'
#
loop_
_entity.id
_entity.type
_entity.pdbx_description
1 polymer ?
#
loop_
_entity_poly.entity_id
_entity_poly.type
_entity_poly.pdbx_seq_one_letter_code
_entity_poly.pdbx_strand_id
1 'polypeptide(L)'
;MAEIRCRKSAALEGEAAEESRSVAAEEEEERRESGGDEDGQERVQPSKQKPAAASLLQSGLRMIFGAMAAVACGMLYAGYLSGFHDRKFWFSSRQELEREASFPGGSGLYYHYYKRLLAAPSFSSGFYELTADNGTVSGRTINAVERLFLYPELITSFLYRVTGSQNRVEPVSFYLGSVFGLQAVCVSALFVCSWALSGTCVAGMLAVSWFVINRQDASRVEQGVPLRENWALPFFSCQVAALTGFLSRSTGSASEVGSGSDPAAVDWSPSVVLTSVSLQMFCYLMLSACSFSFLLLWELGHYFLFVQGVCLVLLDSLGLVPPRKTADVYRAYLGSLVLVYLAQFQNASLLGSPLLSLLIGSVPARYFQMKMKMKMKMGHLGARVMKMLLHVQLVFSCIFTCSFLVK
;
A
#
# COMPACT_ATOMS: atom_id res chain seq x y z
N MET A 1 -71.10 -56.53 -46.22
CA MET A 1 -70.71 -55.26 -45.56
C MET A 1 -71.20 -55.25 -44.11
N ALA A 2 -70.78 -56.25 -43.31
CA ALA A 2 -71.18 -56.42 -41.91
C ALA A 2 -70.08 -57.05 -41.00
N GLU A 3 -68.90 -57.40 -41.54
CA GLU A 3 -67.79 -57.98 -40.76
C GLU A 3 -66.61 -57.02 -40.50
N ILE A 4 -66.65 -55.79 -41.01
CA ILE A 4 -65.58 -54.79 -40.75
C ILE A 4 -65.96 -53.85 -39.57
N ARG A 5 -67.19 -53.91 -39.06
CA ARG A 5 -67.66 -53.07 -37.94
C ARG A 5 -67.47 -53.69 -36.55
N CYS A 6 -67.27 -55.01 -36.44
CA CYS A 6 -67.06 -55.67 -35.13
C CYS A 6 -65.61 -55.56 -34.62
N ARG A 7 -64.62 -55.46 -35.53
CA ARG A 7 -63.19 -55.39 -35.18
C ARG A 7 -62.73 -54.03 -34.62
N LYS A 8 -63.57 -52.99 -34.67
CA LYS A 8 -63.27 -51.65 -34.12
C LYS A 8 -63.81 -51.43 -32.71
N SER A 9 -64.70 -52.30 -32.21
CA SER A 9 -65.24 -52.21 -30.83
C SER A 9 -64.35 -52.90 -29.79
N ALA A 10 -63.73 -54.03 -30.14
CA ALA A 10 -62.82 -54.76 -29.23
C ALA A 10 -61.44 -54.10 -29.04
N ALA A 11 -61.01 -53.20 -29.94
CA ALA A 11 -59.75 -52.46 -29.80
C ALA A 11 -59.89 -51.22 -28.88
N LEU A 12 -61.10 -50.63 -28.79
CA LEU A 12 -61.38 -49.47 -27.93
C LEU A 12 -61.61 -49.85 -26.45
N GLU A 13 -62.04 -51.09 -26.17
CA GLU A 13 -62.15 -51.59 -24.78
C GLU A 13 -60.80 -52.04 -24.18
N GLY A 14 -59.79 -52.31 -25.03
CA GLY A 14 -58.44 -52.67 -24.60
C GLY A 14 -57.60 -51.46 -24.14
N GLU A 15 -57.64 -50.34 -24.87
CA GLU A 15 -56.89 -49.12 -24.52
C GLU A 15 -57.46 -48.42 -23.26
N ALA A 16 -58.79 -48.45 -23.06
CA ALA A 16 -59.42 -47.85 -21.87
C ALA A 16 -59.12 -48.62 -20.56
N ALA A 17 -58.85 -49.92 -20.63
CA ALA A 17 -58.51 -50.76 -19.47
C ALA A 17 -57.02 -50.69 -19.08
N GLU A 18 -56.15 -50.28 -20.02
CA GLU A 18 -54.71 -50.09 -19.79
C GLU A 18 -54.42 -48.68 -19.21
N GLU A 19 -55.15 -47.66 -19.67
CA GLU A 19 -55.09 -46.27 -19.14
C GLU A 19 -55.67 -46.14 -17.71
N SER A 20 -56.69 -46.93 -17.36
CA SER A 20 -57.25 -46.95 -15.99
C SER A 20 -56.43 -47.80 -15.00
N ARG A 21 -55.55 -48.69 -15.48
CA ARG A 21 -54.56 -49.41 -14.64
C ARG A 21 -53.28 -48.60 -14.39
N SER A 22 -52.87 -47.73 -15.31
CA SER A 22 -51.74 -46.83 -15.09
C SER A 22 -52.07 -45.70 -14.11
N VAL A 23 -53.29 -45.15 -14.17
CA VAL A 23 -53.75 -44.10 -13.24
C VAL A 23 -53.96 -44.62 -11.82
N ALA A 24 -54.46 -45.85 -11.65
CA ALA A 24 -54.62 -46.49 -10.34
C ALA A 24 -53.27 -46.91 -9.69
N ALA A 25 -52.22 -47.13 -10.50
CA ALA A 25 -50.87 -47.40 -10.01
C ALA A 25 -50.14 -46.11 -9.59
N GLU A 26 -50.37 -45.00 -10.28
CA GLU A 26 -49.83 -43.68 -9.91
C GLU A 26 -50.52 -43.10 -8.65
N GLU A 27 -51.83 -43.32 -8.45
CA GLU A 27 -52.53 -42.88 -7.23
C GLU A 27 -52.21 -43.72 -5.98
N GLU A 28 -51.80 -45.00 -6.11
CA GLU A 28 -51.41 -45.83 -4.97
C GLU A 28 -49.95 -45.58 -4.51
N GLU A 29 -49.11 -45.02 -5.39
CA GLU A 29 -47.75 -44.56 -5.06
C GLU A 29 -47.79 -43.16 -4.39
N GLU A 30 -48.68 -42.25 -4.83
CA GLU A 30 -48.87 -40.93 -4.18
C GLU A 30 -49.57 -41.01 -2.80
N ARG A 31 -50.38 -42.04 -2.51
CA ARG A 31 -51.06 -42.17 -1.20
C ARG A 31 -50.24 -42.87 -0.12
N ARG A 32 -49.09 -43.45 -0.45
CA ARG A 32 -48.18 -44.08 0.53
C ARG A 32 -47.08 -43.14 1.04
N GLU A 33 -46.90 -41.97 0.44
CA GLU A 33 -45.89 -40.98 0.87
C GLU A 33 -46.43 -39.80 1.71
N SER A 34 -47.75 -39.71 1.98
CA SER A 34 -48.38 -38.53 2.59
C SER A 34 -49.16 -38.79 3.91
N GLY A 35 -48.75 -39.74 4.75
CA GLY A 35 -49.47 -39.95 6.02
C GLY A 35 -48.70 -40.74 7.07
N GLY A 36 -47.92 -40.02 7.89
CA GLY A 36 -47.24 -40.59 9.05
C GLY A 36 -46.37 -39.58 9.78
N ASP A 37 -46.98 -38.54 10.35
CA ASP A 37 -46.42 -37.90 11.54
C ASP A 37 -46.57 -38.91 12.68
N GLU A 38 -45.46 -39.49 13.15
CA GLU A 38 -45.03 -39.40 14.55
C GLU A 38 -43.74 -40.24 14.77
N ASP A 39 -42.75 -39.55 15.33
CA ASP A 39 -41.56 -40.06 16.01
C ASP A 39 -40.49 -40.78 15.18
N GLY A 40 -39.91 -40.03 14.24
CA GLY A 40 -38.67 -40.39 13.57
C GLY A 40 -37.75 -39.19 13.54
N GLN A 41 -36.72 -39.20 14.39
CA GLN A 41 -35.64 -38.23 14.46
C GLN A 41 -35.02 -37.98 13.08
N GLU A 42 -35.54 -36.99 12.35
CA GLU A 42 -35.03 -36.59 11.05
C GLU A 42 -33.64 -36.02 11.27
N ARG A 43 -32.65 -36.81 10.88
CA ARG A 43 -31.24 -36.44 10.88
C ARG A 43 -31.08 -35.30 9.87
N VAL A 44 -31.30 -34.07 10.34
CA VAL A 44 -30.80 -32.84 9.73
C VAL A 44 -29.37 -33.14 9.32
N GLN A 45 -29.11 -33.23 8.01
CA GLN A 45 -27.74 -33.30 7.54
C GLN A 45 -27.05 -32.06 8.09
N PRO A 46 -26.03 -32.19 8.94
CA PRO A 46 -25.32 -31.02 9.41
C PRO A 46 -24.70 -30.40 8.16
N SER A 47 -25.15 -29.18 7.82
CA SER A 47 -24.34 -28.30 7.00
C SER A 47 -22.93 -28.42 7.57
N LYS A 48 -21.97 -28.89 6.76
CA LYS A 48 -20.57 -28.97 7.19
C LYS A 48 -20.07 -27.54 7.32
N GLN A 49 -20.49 -26.86 8.39
CA GLN A 49 -19.77 -25.75 8.96
C GLN A 49 -18.37 -26.30 9.20
N LYS A 50 -17.43 -25.95 8.31
CA LYS A 50 -16.01 -26.17 8.60
C LYS A 50 -15.79 -25.55 9.99
N PRO A 51 -15.17 -26.28 10.95
CA PRO A 51 -14.98 -25.72 12.28
C PRO A 51 -14.26 -24.37 12.11
N ALA A 52 -14.72 -23.32 12.78
CA ALA A 52 -14.18 -21.97 12.63
C ALA A 52 -12.64 -21.92 12.77
N ALA A 53 -12.06 -22.87 13.51
CA ALA A 53 -10.62 -23.09 13.58
C ALA A 53 -9.96 -23.47 12.23
N ALA A 54 -10.60 -24.31 11.41
CA ALA A 54 -10.09 -24.73 10.11
C ALA A 54 -10.16 -23.61 9.06
N SER A 55 -11.18 -22.74 9.11
CA SER A 55 -11.27 -21.57 8.21
C SER A 55 -10.28 -20.46 8.59
N LEU A 56 -10.04 -20.25 9.90
CA LEU A 56 -9.00 -19.34 10.39
C LEU A 56 -7.59 -19.86 10.06
N LEU A 57 -7.33 -21.15 10.24
CA LEU A 57 -6.06 -21.78 9.85
C LEU A 57 -5.82 -21.68 8.34
N GLN A 58 -6.84 -21.93 7.52
CA GLN A 58 -6.75 -21.81 6.06
C GLN A 58 -6.47 -20.35 5.64
N SER A 59 -7.05 -19.38 6.32
CA SER A 59 -6.85 -17.95 6.06
C SER A 59 -5.45 -17.50 6.48
N GLY A 60 -4.97 -17.96 7.65
CA GLY A 60 -3.61 -17.71 8.13
C GLY A 60 -2.56 -18.31 7.21
N LEU A 61 -2.75 -19.55 6.74
CA LEU A 61 -1.84 -20.21 5.80
C LEU A 61 -1.75 -19.47 4.47
N ARG A 62 -2.88 -18.98 3.94
CA ARG A 62 -2.91 -18.14 2.73
C ARG A 62 -2.15 -16.82 2.94
N MET A 63 -2.31 -16.19 4.10
CA MET A 63 -1.59 -14.97 4.46
C MET A 63 -0.07 -15.20 4.52
N ILE A 64 0.34 -16.29 5.17
CA ILE A 64 1.77 -16.67 5.27
C ILE A 64 2.34 -16.98 3.89
N PHE A 65 1.62 -17.76 3.08
CA PHE A 65 2.07 -18.11 1.73
C PHE A 65 2.29 -16.87 0.86
N GLY A 66 1.33 -15.94 0.84
CA GLY A 66 1.48 -14.72 0.05
C GLY A 66 2.55 -13.76 0.60
N ALA A 67 2.74 -13.69 1.92
CA ALA A 67 3.83 -12.92 2.52
C ALA A 67 5.21 -13.50 2.15
N MET A 68 5.36 -14.83 2.20
CA MET A 68 6.57 -15.52 1.75
C MET A 68 6.83 -15.30 0.27
N ALA A 69 5.79 -15.35 -0.58
CA ALA A 69 5.91 -15.05 -2.00
C ALA A 69 6.36 -13.59 -2.24
N ALA A 70 5.80 -12.62 -1.51
CA ALA A 70 6.18 -11.22 -1.61
C ALA A 70 7.66 -10.98 -1.25
N VAL A 71 8.13 -11.61 -0.16
CA VAL A 71 9.53 -11.53 0.26
C VAL A 71 10.44 -12.23 -0.76
N ALA A 72 10.05 -13.42 -1.24
CA ALA A 72 10.81 -14.15 -2.25
C ALA A 72 10.97 -13.33 -3.55
N CYS A 73 9.89 -12.72 -4.05
CA CYS A 73 9.93 -11.84 -5.22
C CYS A 73 10.87 -10.64 -5.01
N GLY A 74 10.81 -9.98 -3.84
CA GLY A 74 11.70 -8.87 -3.50
C GLY A 74 13.17 -9.30 -3.43
N MET A 75 13.46 -10.42 -2.76
CA MET A 75 14.82 -10.95 -2.63
C MET A 75 15.41 -11.39 -3.98
N LEU A 76 14.60 -12.03 -4.84
CA LEU A 76 15.00 -12.36 -6.21
C LEU A 76 15.32 -11.12 -7.02
N TYR A 77 14.55 -10.04 -6.86
CA TYR A 77 14.82 -8.77 -7.53
C TYR A 77 16.12 -8.11 -7.05
N ALA A 78 16.39 -8.10 -5.74
CA ALA A 78 17.67 -7.60 -5.22
C ALA A 78 18.86 -8.43 -5.70
N GLY A 79 18.74 -9.76 -5.75
CA GLY A 79 19.76 -10.65 -6.31
C GLY A 79 19.99 -10.39 -7.80
N TYR A 80 18.91 -10.21 -8.57
CA TYR A 80 18.99 -9.79 -9.96
C TYR A 80 19.76 -8.47 -10.11
N LEU A 81 19.43 -7.47 -9.30
CA LEU A 81 20.02 -6.13 -9.38
C LEU A 81 21.52 -6.14 -9.01
N SER A 82 21.88 -6.90 -7.97
CA SER A 82 23.27 -7.13 -7.59
C SER A 82 24.06 -7.80 -8.71
N GLY A 83 23.53 -8.88 -9.30
CA GLY A 83 24.19 -9.57 -10.40
C GLY A 83 24.25 -8.74 -11.69
N PHE A 84 23.21 -7.94 -11.96
CA PHE A 84 23.21 -7.01 -13.08
C PHE A 84 24.27 -5.92 -12.92
N HIS A 85 24.37 -5.31 -11.73
CA HIS A 85 25.35 -4.29 -11.42
C HIS A 85 26.79 -4.83 -11.55
N ASP A 86 27.04 -6.02 -11.00
CA ASP A 86 28.35 -6.66 -11.09
C ASP A 86 28.74 -6.95 -12.56
N ARG A 87 27.83 -7.52 -13.36
CA ARG A 87 28.05 -7.78 -14.79
C ARG A 87 28.24 -6.52 -15.63
N LYS A 88 27.52 -5.44 -15.30
CA LYS A 88 27.58 -4.18 -16.07
C LYS A 88 28.89 -3.44 -15.83
N PHE A 89 29.40 -3.45 -14.61
CA PHE A 89 30.57 -2.64 -14.22
C PHE A 89 31.83 -3.47 -13.93
N TRP A 90 31.77 -4.81 -14.03
CA TRP A 90 32.83 -5.72 -13.58
C TRP A 90 33.26 -5.41 -12.13
N PHE A 91 32.26 -5.10 -11.30
CA PHE A 91 32.46 -4.35 -10.07
C PHE A 91 33.35 -5.09 -9.08
N SER A 92 33.07 -6.38 -8.85
CA SER A 92 33.87 -7.24 -7.96
C SER A 92 35.34 -7.37 -8.39
N SER A 93 35.63 -7.38 -9.70
CA SER A 93 36.99 -7.56 -10.21
C SER A 93 37.87 -6.30 -10.22
N ARG A 94 37.28 -5.11 -10.08
CA ARG A 94 38.02 -3.83 -10.14
C ARG A 94 38.62 -3.43 -8.80
N GLN A 95 39.64 -2.58 -8.85
CA GLN A 95 40.20 -1.94 -7.65
C GLN A 95 39.22 -0.92 -7.06
N GLU A 96 39.35 -0.64 -5.76
CA GLU A 96 38.43 0.25 -5.03
C GLU A 96 38.31 1.65 -5.67
N LEU A 97 39.43 2.24 -6.08
CA LEU A 97 39.42 3.57 -6.71
C LEU A 97 38.65 3.59 -8.04
N GLU A 98 38.77 2.52 -8.83
CA GLU A 98 38.06 2.39 -10.11
C GLU A 98 36.56 2.13 -9.91
N ARG A 99 36.20 1.40 -8.83
CA ARG A 99 34.80 1.22 -8.43
C ARG A 99 34.17 2.56 -8.06
N GLU A 100 34.90 3.41 -7.35
CA GLU A 100 34.43 4.76 -6.98
C GLU A 100 34.28 5.68 -8.19
N ALA A 101 35.23 5.63 -9.12
CA ALA A 101 35.16 6.39 -10.36
C ALA A 101 34.05 5.91 -11.31
N SER A 102 33.54 4.69 -11.12
CA SER A 102 32.47 4.13 -11.97
C SER A 102 31.08 4.71 -11.69
N PHE A 103 30.89 5.45 -10.59
CA PHE A 103 29.61 6.04 -10.24
C PHE A 103 29.18 7.14 -11.23
N PRO A 104 28.03 6.99 -11.92
CA PRO A 104 27.61 7.95 -12.93
C PRO A 104 27.19 9.31 -12.35
N GLY A 105 27.37 10.38 -13.11
CA GLY A 105 26.70 11.68 -12.90
C GLY A 105 27.01 12.36 -11.56
N GLY A 106 28.19 12.15 -10.98
CA GLY A 106 28.57 12.75 -9.70
C GLY A 106 27.94 12.10 -8.47
N SER A 107 27.17 11.01 -8.63
CA SER A 107 26.59 10.25 -7.52
C SER A 107 27.63 9.64 -6.57
N GLY A 108 28.88 9.51 -7.02
CA GLY A 108 30.02 9.12 -6.18
C GLY A 108 30.32 10.12 -5.05
N LEU A 109 29.85 11.38 -5.14
CA LEU A 109 29.99 12.36 -4.07
C LEU A 109 29.32 11.88 -2.77
N TYR A 110 28.15 11.25 -2.87
CA TYR A 110 27.46 10.70 -1.71
C TYR A 110 28.27 9.59 -1.03
N TYR A 111 28.84 8.70 -1.84
CA TYR A 111 29.72 7.65 -1.34
C TYR A 111 31.00 8.22 -0.70
N HIS A 112 31.54 9.32 -1.22
CA HIS A 112 32.66 10.03 -0.58
C HIS A 112 32.33 10.48 0.85
N TYR A 113 31.17 11.10 1.07
CA TYR A 113 30.74 11.50 2.41
C TYR A 113 30.51 10.32 3.36
N TYR A 114 29.94 9.23 2.83
CA TYR A 114 29.83 7.98 3.57
C TYR A 114 31.20 7.48 4.03
N LYS A 115 32.22 7.49 3.18
CA LYS A 115 33.59 7.12 3.57
C LYS A 115 34.18 8.07 4.62
N ARG A 116 33.98 9.38 4.50
CA ARG A 116 34.42 10.35 5.53
C ARG A 116 33.81 10.03 6.90
N LEU A 117 32.51 9.73 6.91
CA LEU A 117 31.80 9.28 8.11
C LEU A 117 32.34 7.96 8.68
N LEU A 118 32.99 7.11 7.89
CA LEU A 118 33.64 5.88 8.38
C LEU A 118 35.09 6.10 8.83
N ALA A 119 35.80 7.04 8.20
CA ALA A 119 37.17 7.39 8.56
C ALA A 119 37.27 8.16 9.89
N ALA A 120 36.20 8.87 10.28
CA ALA A 120 36.16 9.61 11.54
C ALA A 120 36.36 8.68 12.77
N PRO A 121 37.01 9.16 13.85
CA PRO A 121 37.24 8.33 15.04
C PRO A 121 35.94 7.92 15.74
N SER A 122 34.92 8.77 15.70
CA SER A 122 33.58 8.50 16.23
C SER A 122 32.49 8.99 15.27
N PHE A 123 31.29 8.41 15.36
CA PHE A 123 30.15 8.84 14.55
C PHE A 123 29.77 10.30 14.83
N SER A 124 29.79 10.72 16.10
CA SER A 124 29.49 12.11 16.47
C SER A 124 30.51 13.09 15.91
N SER A 125 31.80 12.73 15.92
CA SER A 125 32.85 13.58 15.30
C SER A 125 32.60 13.71 13.80
N GLY A 126 32.37 12.59 13.12
CA GLY A 126 32.07 12.61 11.68
C GLY A 126 30.81 13.43 11.36
N PHE A 127 29.74 13.30 12.14
CA PHE A 127 28.55 14.11 11.97
C PHE A 127 28.84 15.61 12.13
N TYR A 128 29.58 15.99 13.18
CA TYR A 128 29.96 17.38 13.42
C TYR A 128 30.80 17.95 12.26
N GLU A 129 31.79 17.19 11.78
CA GLU A 129 32.64 17.55 10.65
C GLU A 129 31.84 17.76 9.35
N LEU A 130 30.77 16.98 9.13
CA LEU A 130 29.89 17.16 7.98
C LEU A 130 28.94 18.36 8.14
N THR A 131 28.51 18.69 9.36
CA THR A 131 27.67 19.87 9.63
C THR A 131 28.46 21.18 9.57
N ALA A 132 29.77 21.14 9.82
CA ALA A 132 30.68 22.28 9.77
C ALA A 132 31.73 22.10 8.65
N ASP A 133 31.30 21.65 7.47
CA ASP A 133 32.22 21.33 6.38
C ASP A 133 32.80 22.61 5.74
N ASN A 134 34.12 22.72 5.77
CA ASN A 134 34.88 23.85 5.21
C ASN A 134 35.66 23.46 3.93
N GLY A 135 35.67 22.18 3.56
CA GLY A 135 36.47 21.64 2.47
C GLY A 135 35.76 21.62 1.12
N THR A 136 34.44 21.54 1.12
CA THR A 136 33.67 21.40 -0.13
C THR A 136 33.50 22.73 -0.87
N VAL A 137 33.37 23.84 -0.14
CA VAL A 137 33.21 25.18 -0.70
C VAL A 137 34.30 26.08 -0.15
N SER A 138 35.23 26.49 -1.01
CA SER A 138 36.35 27.36 -0.62
C SER A 138 35.86 28.65 0.05
N GLY A 139 36.37 28.92 1.25
CA GLY A 139 36.11 30.17 1.98
C GLY A 139 34.75 30.25 2.68
N ARG A 140 33.97 29.15 2.77
CA ARG A 140 32.71 29.12 3.52
C ARG A 140 32.51 27.78 4.23
N THR A 141 32.05 27.82 5.47
CA THR A 141 31.57 26.63 6.19
C THR A 141 30.10 26.37 5.83
N ILE A 142 29.77 25.17 5.38
CA ILE A 142 28.40 24.79 5.02
C ILE A 142 27.96 23.56 5.81
N ASN A 143 26.66 23.49 6.10
CA ASN A 143 26.05 22.25 6.57
C ASN A 143 25.85 21.30 5.39
N ALA A 144 26.81 20.40 5.16
CA ALA A 144 26.75 19.46 4.04
C ALA A 144 25.60 18.45 4.21
N VAL A 145 25.27 18.09 5.47
CA VAL A 145 24.17 17.15 5.78
C VAL A 145 22.84 17.66 5.27
N GLU A 146 22.51 18.91 5.62
CA GLU A 146 21.27 19.55 5.20
C GLU A 146 21.28 19.83 3.69
N ARG A 147 22.37 20.40 3.19
CA ARG A 147 22.45 20.89 1.80
C ARG A 147 22.46 19.77 0.76
N LEU A 148 23.03 18.61 1.07
CA LEU A 148 23.14 17.46 0.16
C LEU A 148 22.21 16.29 0.57
N PHE A 149 21.33 16.51 1.54
CA PHE A 149 20.42 15.50 2.09
C PHE A 149 21.16 14.19 2.44
N LEU A 150 22.24 14.28 3.22
CA LEU A 150 23.12 13.14 3.56
C LEU A 150 22.53 12.16 4.60
N TYR A 151 21.22 12.19 4.83
CA TYR A 151 20.53 11.29 5.76
C TYR A 151 20.72 9.81 5.43
N PRO A 152 20.63 9.35 4.16
CA PRO A 152 20.90 7.95 3.84
C PRO A 152 22.32 7.50 4.22
N GLU A 153 23.33 8.34 4.01
CA GLU A 153 24.73 8.04 4.34
C GLU A 153 24.96 8.03 5.84
N LEU A 154 24.33 8.94 6.58
CA LEU A 154 24.37 8.94 8.05
C LEU A 154 23.77 7.66 8.63
N ILE A 155 22.58 7.27 8.17
CA ILE A 155 21.92 6.04 8.63
C ILE A 155 22.77 4.81 8.25
N THR A 156 23.25 4.74 7.02
CA THR A 156 24.00 3.58 6.53
C THR A 156 25.37 3.46 7.20
N SER A 157 26.09 4.58 7.42
CA SER A 157 27.38 4.57 8.13
C SER A 157 27.22 4.23 9.62
N PHE A 158 26.15 4.72 10.25
CA PHE A 158 25.80 4.32 11.61
C PHE A 158 25.53 2.81 11.69
N LEU A 159 24.70 2.27 10.78
CA LEU A 159 24.42 0.84 10.71
C LEU A 159 25.71 0.03 10.50
N TYR A 160 26.57 0.43 9.56
CA TYR A 160 27.83 -0.27 9.29
C TYR A 160 28.77 -0.34 10.50
N ARG A 161 28.84 0.75 11.29
CA ARG A 161 29.62 0.81 12.54
C ARG A 161 29.01 -0.07 13.62
N VAL A 162 27.69 0.00 13.83
CA VAL A 162 26.99 -0.73 14.90
C VAL A 162 26.94 -2.23 14.64
N THR A 163 26.76 -2.66 13.39
CA THR A 163 26.73 -4.08 13.04
C THR A 163 28.10 -4.76 13.09
N GLY A 164 29.19 -4.00 13.31
CA GLY A 164 30.55 -4.52 13.29
C GLY A 164 30.97 -5.06 11.91
N SER A 165 30.32 -4.60 10.84
CA SER A 165 30.52 -5.12 9.47
C SER A 165 31.91 -4.80 8.89
N GLN A 166 32.69 -3.96 9.57
CA GLN A 166 34.06 -3.58 9.23
C GLN A 166 34.97 -4.78 8.94
N ASN A 167 34.77 -5.90 9.65
CA ASN A 167 35.61 -7.09 9.52
C ASN A 167 35.08 -8.12 8.50
N ARG A 168 33.88 -7.91 7.94
CA ARG A 168 33.22 -8.91 7.07
C ARG A 168 32.98 -8.43 5.65
N VAL A 169 32.69 -7.14 5.47
CA VAL A 169 32.22 -6.60 4.19
C VAL A 169 32.88 -5.25 3.94
N GLU A 170 33.38 -5.06 2.72
CA GLU A 170 33.91 -3.79 2.25
C GLU A 170 32.83 -2.68 2.35
N PRO A 171 33.20 -1.44 2.70
CA PRO A 171 32.25 -0.34 2.85
C PRO A 171 31.39 -0.10 1.60
N VAL A 172 31.99 -0.18 0.41
CA VAL A 172 31.30 -0.01 -0.88
C VAL A 172 30.20 -1.06 -1.05
N SER A 173 30.54 -2.32 -0.80
CA SER A 173 29.64 -3.47 -0.97
C SER A 173 28.48 -3.42 0.01
N PHE A 174 28.73 -2.99 1.26
CA PHE A 174 27.66 -2.76 2.24
C PHE A 174 26.72 -1.62 1.83
N TYR A 175 27.29 -0.53 1.32
CA TYR A 175 26.52 0.62 0.85
C TYR A 175 25.60 0.23 -0.32
N LEU A 176 26.14 -0.42 -1.36
CA LEU A 176 25.36 -0.89 -2.51
C LEU A 176 24.33 -1.96 -2.11
N GLY A 177 24.73 -2.91 -1.27
CA GLY A 177 23.85 -3.94 -0.75
C GLY A 177 22.66 -3.37 0.02
N SER A 178 22.87 -2.28 0.76
CA SER A 178 21.79 -1.58 1.48
C SER A 178 20.76 -1.00 0.51
N VAL A 179 21.20 -0.35 -0.58
CA VAL A 179 20.29 0.16 -1.61
C VAL A 179 19.53 -0.97 -2.30
N PHE A 180 20.23 -2.04 -2.70
CA PHE A 180 19.58 -3.19 -3.34
C PHE A 180 18.58 -3.89 -2.40
N GLY A 181 18.90 -4.00 -1.10
CA GLY A 181 18.00 -4.51 -0.08
C GLY A 181 16.75 -3.63 0.08
N LEU A 182 16.90 -2.31 0.04
CA LEU A 182 15.75 -1.40 0.03
C LEU A 182 14.88 -1.57 -1.23
N GLN A 183 15.49 -1.86 -2.39
CA GLN A 183 14.73 -2.18 -3.60
C GLN A 183 13.94 -3.50 -3.48
N ALA A 184 14.43 -4.50 -2.74
CA ALA A 184 13.63 -5.68 -2.41
C ALA A 184 12.36 -5.28 -1.63
N VAL A 185 12.51 -4.41 -0.62
CA VAL A 185 11.38 -3.91 0.18
C VAL A 185 10.36 -3.19 -0.70
N CYS A 186 10.81 -2.38 -1.67
CA CYS A 186 9.95 -1.72 -2.64
C CYS A 186 9.08 -2.71 -3.42
N VAL A 187 9.70 -3.73 -4.00
CA VAL A 187 9.00 -4.77 -4.79
C VAL A 187 8.06 -5.60 -3.93
N SER A 188 8.47 -5.96 -2.70
CA SER A 188 7.60 -6.66 -1.76
C SER A 188 6.39 -5.79 -1.36
N ALA A 189 6.57 -4.50 -1.14
CA ALA A 189 5.48 -3.58 -0.84
C ALA A 189 4.51 -3.43 -2.01
N LEU A 190 5.01 -3.36 -3.25
CA LEU A 190 4.18 -3.36 -4.47
C LEU A 190 3.36 -4.65 -4.60
N PHE A 191 3.98 -5.81 -4.35
CA PHE A 191 3.28 -7.09 -4.32
C PHE A 191 2.15 -7.08 -3.28
N VAL A 192 2.44 -6.67 -2.05
CA VAL A 192 1.46 -6.63 -0.95
C VAL A 192 0.34 -5.64 -1.26
N CYS A 193 0.64 -4.48 -1.84
CA CYS A 193 -0.36 -3.50 -2.23
C CYS A 193 -1.32 -4.05 -3.30
N SER A 194 -0.77 -4.66 -4.36
CA SER A 194 -1.56 -5.29 -5.43
C SER A 194 -2.40 -6.43 -4.90
N TRP A 195 -1.83 -7.28 -4.03
CA TRP A 195 -2.54 -8.37 -3.39
C TRP A 195 -3.66 -7.86 -2.48
N ALA A 196 -3.44 -6.79 -1.71
CA ALA A 196 -4.46 -6.19 -0.86
C ALA A 196 -5.65 -5.60 -1.65
N LEU A 197 -5.42 -5.12 -2.87
CA LEU A 197 -6.47 -4.58 -3.74
C LEU A 197 -7.25 -5.68 -4.48
N SER A 198 -6.56 -6.68 -5.02
CA SER A 198 -7.17 -7.70 -5.88
C SER A 198 -7.59 -8.98 -5.14
N GLY A 199 -7.15 -9.17 -3.90
CA GLY A 199 -7.41 -10.38 -3.10
C GLY A 199 -6.66 -11.64 -3.55
N THR A 200 -5.90 -11.56 -4.65
CA THR A 200 -5.18 -12.71 -5.24
C THR A 200 -3.67 -12.47 -5.28
N CYS A 201 -2.88 -13.52 -5.00
CA CYS A 201 -1.42 -13.47 -5.08
C CYS A 201 -0.92 -13.27 -6.53
N VAL A 202 -1.69 -13.73 -7.51
CA VAL A 202 -1.36 -13.61 -8.94
C VAL A 202 -1.30 -12.13 -9.36
N ALA A 203 -2.19 -11.28 -8.85
CA ALA A 203 -2.12 -9.84 -9.08
C ALA A 203 -0.82 -9.23 -8.54
N GLY A 204 -0.33 -9.72 -7.40
CA GLY A 204 0.98 -9.36 -6.86
C GLY A 204 2.11 -9.74 -7.82
N MET A 205 2.11 -10.97 -8.33
CA MET A 205 3.12 -11.43 -9.30
C MET A 205 3.09 -10.62 -10.60
N LEU A 206 1.91 -10.32 -11.13
CA LEU A 206 1.75 -9.50 -12.34
C LEU A 206 2.29 -8.08 -12.13
N ALA A 207 2.02 -7.47 -10.97
CA ALA A 207 2.56 -6.15 -10.64
C ALA A 207 4.09 -6.15 -10.56
N VAL A 208 4.68 -7.17 -9.94
CA VAL A 208 6.14 -7.34 -9.88
C VAL A 208 6.73 -7.55 -11.28
N SER A 209 6.12 -8.39 -12.11
CA SER A 209 6.55 -8.61 -13.50
C SER A 209 6.51 -7.32 -14.32
N TRP A 210 5.43 -6.54 -14.20
CA TRP A 210 5.31 -5.24 -14.87
C TRP A 210 6.40 -4.26 -14.42
N PHE A 211 6.69 -4.21 -13.11
CA PHE A 211 7.75 -3.38 -12.54
C PHE A 211 9.14 -3.79 -13.07
N VAL A 212 9.42 -5.09 -13.16
CA VAL A 212 10.71 -5.61 -13.67
C VAL A 212 10.89 -5.30 -15.15
N ILE A 213 9.84 -5.42 -15.97
CA ILE A 213 9.88 -5.08 -17.40
C ILE A 213 10.18 -3.59 -17.59
N ASN A 214 9.48 -2.73 -16.84
CA ASN A 214 9.62 -1.27 -16.94
C ASN A 214 10.65 -0.69 -15.95
N ARG A 215 11.60 -1.51 -15.47
CA ARG A 215 12.50 -1.15 -14.37
C ARG A 215 13.34 0.11 -14.63
N GLN A 216 13.60 0.41 -15.90
CA GLN A 216 14.38 1.58 -16.33
C GLN A 216 13.63 2.90 -16.08
N ASP A 217 12.30 2.85 -16.14
CA ASP A 217 11.43 4.01 -15.86
C ASP A 217 10.91 3.98 -14.41
N ALA A 218 10.73 2.78 -13.85
CA ALA A 218 10.18 2.60 -12.51
C ALA A 218 11.20 2.88 -11.39
N SER A 219 12.50 2.75 -11.68
CA SER A 219 13.58 3.00 -10.71
C SER A 219 14.81 3.60 -11.39
N ARG A 220 15.56 4.42 -10.65
CA ARG A 220 16.80 5.04 -11.16
C ARG A 220 18.06 4.31 -10.74
N VAL A 221 17.92 3.08 -10.23
CA VAL A 221 19.04 2.33 -9.65
C VAL A 221 20.11 1.99 -10.68
N GLU A 222 19.72 1.74 -11.94
CA GLU A 222 20.66 1.49 -13.03
C GLU A 222 21.43 2.72 -13.51
N GLN A 223 20.87 3.91 -13.26
CA GLN A 223 21.43 5.21 -13.66
C GLN A 223 22.41 5.72 -12.62
N GLY A 224 22.16 5.45 -11.35
CA GLY A 224 23.10 5.71 -10.26
C GLY A 224 22.58 5.16 -8.95
N VAL A 225 23.25 4.13 -8.42
CA VAL A 225 22.84 3.47 -7.17
C VAL A 225 22.71 4.47 -6.00
N PRO A 226 23.67 5.41 -5.78
CA PRO A 226 23.63 6.33 -4.65
C PRO A 226 22.56 7.44 -4.71
N LEU A 227 21.74 7.51 -5.76
CA LEU A 227 20.73 8.56 -5.92
C LEU A 227 19.67 8.53 -4.82
N ARG A 228 19.24 9.70 -4.36
CA ARG A 228 18.27 9.89 -3.26
C ARG A 228 16.94 9.19 -3.50
N GLU A 229 16.48 9.18 -4.75
CA GLU A 229 15.25 8.52 -5.15
C GLU A 229 15.28 7.02 -4.81
N ASN A 230 16.43 6.36 -5.01
CA ASN A 230 16.55 4.92 -4.77
C ASN A 230 16.47 4.56 -3.28
N TRP A 231 16.83 5.48 -2.40
CA TRP A 231 16.68 5.33 -0.95
C TRP A 231 15.24 5.60 -0.50
N ALA A 232 14.57 6.57 -1.12
CA ALA A 232 13.25 7.04 -0.68
C ALA A 232 12.07 6.27 -1.26
N LEU A 233 12.10 5.89 -2.55
CA LEU A 233 11.02 5.18 -3.25
C LEU A 233 10.49 3.93 -2.52
N PRO A 234 11.33 3.09 -1.88
CA PRO A 234 10.86 1.95 -1.10
C PRO A 234 9.91 2.34 0.04
N PHE A 235 10.22 3.43 0.74
CA PHE A 235 9.35 3.96 1.80
C PHE A 235 8.04 4.48 1.23
N PHE A 236 8.04 5.11 0.04
CA PHE A 236 6.81 5.51 -0.63
C PHE A 236 5.94 4.29 -1.01
N SER A 237 6.55 3.22 -1.54
CA SER A 237 5.82 1.99 -1.86
C SER A 237 5.19 1.36 -0.61
N CYS A 238 5.93 1.30 0.52
CA CYS A 238 5.38 0.86 1.80
C CYS A 238 4.27 1.80 2.31
N GLN A 239 4.44 3.11 2.14
CA GLN A 239 3.45 4.13 2.49
C GLN A 239 2.14 3.90 1.73
N VAL A 240 2.20 3.63 0.43
CA VAL A 240 1.03 3.37 -0.41
C VAL A 240 0.36 2.06 -0.01
N ALA A 241 1.14 0.99 0.24
CA ALA A 241 0.59 -0.28 0.73
C ALA A 241 -0.13 -0.11 2.08
N ALA A 242 0.47 0.63 3.01
CA ALA A 242 -0.13 0.93 4.31
C ALA A 242 -1.38 1.82 4.19
N LEU A 243 -1.37 2.82 3.30
CA LEU A 243 -2.53 3.67 3.01
C LEU A 243 -3.68 2.84 2.43
N THR A 244 -3.40 1.98 1.46
CA THR A 244 -4.39 1.06 0.88
C THR A 244 -5.01 0.18 1.96
N GLY A 245 -4.18 -0.45 2.80
CA GLY A 245 -4.64 -1.24 3.94
C GLY A 245 -5.49 -0.43 4.92
N PHE A 246 -5.08 0.81 5.22
CA PHE A 246 -5.81 1.72 6.09
C PHE A 246 -7.16 2.12 5.50
N LEU A 247 -7.26 2.42 4.19
CA LEU A 247 -8.50 2.85 3.56
C LEU A 247 -9.49 1.70 3.37
N SER A 248 -9.06 0.56 2.83
CA SER A 248 -9.92 -0.58 2.48
C SER A 248 -10.64 -1.21 3.68
N ARG A 249 -10.11 -1.06 4.89
CA ARG A 249 -10.66 -1.75 6.09
C ARG A 249 -11.88 -1.10 6.74
N SER A 250 -12.38 0.06 6.26
CA SER A 250 -13.65 0.64 6.75
C SER A 250 -14.80 0.59 5.76
N THR A 251 -14.52 0.35 4.48
CA THR A 251 -15.58 0.28 3.47
C THR A 251 -16.42 -0.99 3.68
N GLY A 252 -15.83 -2.06 4.24
CA GLY A 252 -16.54 -3.30 4.59
C GLY A 252 -17.63 -3.12 5.67
N SER A 253 -17.40 -2.29 6.69
CA SER A 253 -18.40 -2.11 7.77
C SER A 253 -19.59 -1.22 7.39
N ALA A 254 -19.51 -0.49 6.27
CA ALA A 254 -20.58 0.39 5.80
C ALA A 254 -21.30 -0.16 4.56
N SER A 255 -20.67 -1.04 3.77
CA SER A 255 -21.24 -1.56 2.52
C SER A 255 -22.00 -2.88 2.68
N GLU A 256 -21.83 -3.62 3.78
CA GLU A 256 -22.59 -4.85 4.07
C GLU A 256 -23.94 -4.62 4.76
N VAL A 257 -24.37 -3.37 4.97
CA VAL A 257 -25.74 -3.07 5.42
C VAL A 257 -26.72 -2.94 4.23
N GLY A 258 -26.22 -3.06 2.99
CA GLY A 258 -27.01 -2.82 1.77
C GLY A 258 -27.38 -4.04 0.93
N SER A 259 -26.86 -5.25 1.22
CA SER A 259 -27.19 -6.43 0.41
C SER A 259 -27.37 -7.69 1.26
N GLY A 260 -28.56 -7.87 1.81
CA GLY A 260 -29.20 -9.19 2.00
C GLY A 260 -28.39 -10.36 2.57
N SER A 261 -27.32 -10.14 3.32
CA SER A 261 -26.63 -11.16 4.10
C SER A 261 -26.92 -10.92 5.58
N ASP A 262 -27.30 -11.99 6.28
CA ASP A 262 -27.77 -11.94 7.65
C ASP A 262 -26.80 -11.18 8.58
N PRO A 263 -27.29 -10.19 9.37
CA PRO A 263 -26.46 -9.43 10.32
C PRO A 263 -25.91 -10.28 11.49
N ALA A 264 -26.25 -11.56 11.54
CA ALA A 264 -25.83 -12.53 12.55
C ALA A 264 -24.52 -13.28 12.18
N ALA A 265 -24.00 -13.14 10.96
CA ALA A 265 -22.79 -13.85 10.51
C ALA A 265 -21.47 -13.10 10.78
N VAL A 266 -21.53 -11.86 11.30
CA VAL A 266 -20.35 -11.14 11.75
C VAL A 266 -19.98 -11.64 13.14
N ASP A 267 -18.87 -12.38 13.24
CA ASP A 267 -18.33 -12.84 14.51
C ASP A 267 -17.87 -11.63 15.36
N TRP A 268 -18.74 -11.16 16.25
CA TRP A 268 -18.49 -10.08 17.20
C TRP A 268 -17.59 -10.50 18.37
N SER A 269 -16.89 -11.62 18.26
CA SER A 269 -15.92 -12.06 19.25
C SER A 269 -14.91 -10.93 19.55
N PRO A 270 -14.69 -10.57 20.83
CA PRO A 270 -13.78 -9.49 21.24
C PRO A 270 -12.39 -9.59 20.61
N SER A 271 -11.92 -10.81 20.36
CA SER A 271 -10.64 -11.12 19.72
C SER A 271 -10.56 -10.66 18.24
N VAL A 272 -11.64 -10.75 17.47
CA VAL A 272 -11.69 -10.36 16.05
C VAL A 272 -11.77 -8.83 15.92
N VAL A 273 -12.54 -8.18 16.78
CA VAL A 273 -12.62 -6.72 16.84
C VAL A 273 -11.28 -6.13 17.27
N LEU A 274 -10.65 -6.68 18.31
CA LEU A 274 -9.35 -6.21 18.81
C LEU A 274 -8.25 -6.36 17.74
N THR A 275 -8.23 -7.46 16.99
CA THR A 275 -7.26 -7.66 15.89
C THR A 275 -7.50 -6.70 14.73
N SER A 276 -8.76 -6.34 14.42
CA SER A 276 -9.08 -5.38 13.38
C SER A 276 -8.61 -3.95 13.71
N VAL A 277 -8.81 -3.51 14.95
CA VAL A 277 -8.36 -2.20 15.46
C VAL A 277 -6.84 -2.14 15.55
N SER A 278 -6.23 -3.19 16.10
CA SER A 278 -4.76 -3.29 16.22
C SER A 278 -4.08 -3.21 14.85
N LEU A 279 -4.64 -3.87 13.84
CA LEU A 279 -4.11 -3.81 12.48
C LEU A 279 -4.34 -2.44 11.82
N GLN A 280 -5.48 -1.79 12.06
CA GLN A 280 -5.71 -0.43 11.56
C GLN A 280 -4.73 0.57 12.18
N MET A 281 -4.46 0.46 13.48
CA MET A 281 -3.43 1.25 14.17
C MET A 281 -2.03 0.96 13.60
N PHE A 282 -1.72 -0.30 13.33
CA PHE A 282 -0.47 -0.70 12.69
C PHE A 282 -0.33 -0.07 11.29
N CYS A 283 -1.36 -0.15 10.44
CA CYS A 283 -1.35 0.49 9.12
C CYS A 283 -1.17 2.02 9.22
N TYR A 284 -1.82 2.66 10.21
CA TYR A 284 -1.67 4.10 10.44
C TYR A 284 -0.26 4.47 10.89
N LEU A 285 0.32 3.70 11.81
CA LEU A 285 1.70 3.91 12.29
C LEU A 285 2.71 3.71 11.15
N MET A 286 2.55 2.64 10.36
CA MET A 286 3.39 2.39 9.19
C MET A 286 3.25 3.49 8.14
N LEU A 287 2.03 3.96 7.86
CA LEU A 287 1.76 5.10 7.00
C LEU A 287 2.53 6.35 7.47
N SER A 288 2.46 6.68 8.77
CA SER A 288 3.15 7.84 9.35
C SER A 288 4.68 7.68 9.31
N ALA A 289 5.20 6.51 9.69
CA ALA A 289 6.63 6.23 9.71
C ALA A 289 7.23 6.27 8.30
N CYS A 290 6.59 5.61 7.32
CA CYS A 290 7.03 5.63 5.93
C CYS A 290 6.92 7.02 5.30
N SER A 291 5.88 7.80 5.62
CA SER A 291 5.75 9.18 5.14
C SER A 291 6.87 10.07 5.70
N PHE A 292 7.21 9.92 6.99
CA PHE A 292 8.34 10.61 7.61
C PHE A 292 9.66 10.24 6.93
N SER A 293 9.96 8.94 6.80
CA SER A 293 11.21 8.49 6.16
C SER A 293 11.31 8.94 4.70
N PHE A 294 10.21 8.89 3.95
CA PHE A 294 10.18 9.33 2.55
C PHE A 294 10.50 10.82 2.42
N LEU A 295 9.92 11.66 3.28
CA LEU A 295 10.20 13.11 3.31
C LEU A 295 11.61 13.43 3.81
N LEU A 296 12.14 12.64 4.76
CA LEU A 296 13.47 12.86 5.31
C LEU A 296 14.57 12.54 4.29
N LEU A 297 14.42 11.44 3.56
CA LEU A 297 15.46 10.91 2.66
C LEU A 297 15.51 11.61 1.30
N TRP A 298 14.45 12.32 0.90
CA TRP A 298 14.38 12.93 -0.42
C TRP A 298 13.69 14.29 -0.41
N GLU A 299 14.41 15.32 -0.88
CA GLU A 299 13.94 16.72 -0.90
C GLU A 299 12.62 16.89 -1.65
N LEU A 300 12.42 16.15 -2.75
CA LEU A 300 11.24 16.26 -3.61
C LEU A 300 10.06 15.44 -3.11
N GLY A 301 10.21 14.67 -2.01
CA GLY A 301 9.17 13.77 -1.51
C GLY A 301 7.86 14.48 -1.19
N HIS A 302 7.92 15.75 -0.78
CA HIS A 302 6.73 16.55 -0.45
C HIS A 302 5.83 16.82 -1.66
N TYR A 303 6.38 16.87 -2.89
CA TYR A 303 5.58 16.99 -4.12
C TYR A 303 4.77 15.72 -4.41
N PHE A 304 5.35 14.55 -4.18
CA PHE A 304 4.65 13.27 -4.38
C PHE A 304 3.49 13.11 -3.40
N LEU A 305 3.72 13.41 -2.11
CA LEU A 305 2.65 13.41 -1.11
C LEU A 305 1.61 14.50 -1.36
N PHE A 306 1.99 15.63 -1.97
CA PHE A 306 1.03 16.64 -2.42
C PHE A 306 0.10 16.09 -3.50
N VAL A 307 0.64 15.45 -4.54
CA VAL A 307 -0.18 14.82 -5.61
C VAL A 307 -1.10 13.74 -5.02
N GLN A 308 -0.58 12.88 -4.15
CA GLN A 308 -1.38 11.88 -3.43
C GLN A 308 -2.47 12.53 -2.57
N GLY A 309 -2.15 13.64 -1.90
CA GLY A 309 -3.09 14.45 -1.13
C GLY A 309 -4.21 15.04 -1.99
N VAL A 310 -3.88 15.55 -3.18
CA VAL A 310 -4.87 16.03 -4.16
C VAL A 310 -5.78 14.87 -4.59
N CYS A 311 -5.23 13.70 -4.93
CA CYS A 311 -6.02 12.52 -5.25
C CYS A 311 -6.99 12.14 -4.12
N LEU A 312 -6.56 12.25 -2.86
CA LEU A 312 -7.43 12.01 -1.70
C LEU A 312 -8.56 13.05 -1.57
N VAL A 313 -8.32 14.32 -1.92
CA VAL A 313 -9.38 15.34 -2.00
C VAL A 313 -10.39 14.97 -3.08
N LEU A 314 -9.91 14.52 -4.25
CA LEU A 314 -10.79 14.08 -5.34
C LEU A 314 -11.68 12.92 -4.87
N LEU A 315 -11.09 11.90 -4.24
CA LEU A 315 -11.82 10.73 -3.72
C LEU A 315 -12.85 11.11 -2.63
N ASP A 316 -12.49 12.01 -1.72
CA ASP A 316 -13.39 12.55 -0.69
C ASP A 316 -14.51 13.42 -1.29
N SER A 317 -14.25 14.12 -2.41
CA SER A 317 -15.27 14.90 -3.12
C SER A 317 -16.29 14.02 -3.85
N LEU A 318 -15.86 12.85 -4.35
CA LEU A 318 -16.72 11.87 -5.00
C LEU A 318 -17.50 11.01 -3.98
N GLY A 319 -17.15 11.10 -2.69
CA GLY A 319 -17.74 10.29 -1.63
C GLY A 319 -17.27 8.83 -1.64
N LEU A 320 -16.15 8.54 -2.32
CA LEU A 320 -15.57 7.19 -2.39
C LEU A 320 -14.80 6.82 -1.12
N VAL A 321 -14.35 7.81 -0.35
CA VAL A 321 -13.57 7.62 0.87
C VAL A 321 -14.22 8.36 2.04
N PRO A 322 -14.31 7.74 3.24
CA PRO A 322 -14.83 8.41 4.42
C PRO A 322 -13.99 9.64 4.82
N PRO A 323 -14.61 10.81 5.08
CA PRO A 323 -13.88 12.06 5.36
C PRO A 323 -13.04 12.00 6.64
N ARG A 324 -13.44 11.15 7.60
CA ARG A 324 -12.68 10.91 8.84
C ARG A 324 -11.31 10.30 8.54
N LYS A 325 -11.26 9.27 7.69
CA LYS A 325 -10.01 8.62 7.29
C LYS A 325 -9.09 9.56 6.53
N THR A 326 -9.64 10.34 5.61
CA THR A 326 -8.86 11.36 4.89
C THR A 326 -8.32 12.42 5.87
N ALA A 327 -9.03 12.75 6.95
CA ALA A 327 -8.51 13.62 8.02
C ALA A 327 -7.29 13.01 8.71
N ASP A 328 -7.38 11.72 9.06
CA ASP A 328 -6.30 11.03 9.76
C ASP A 328 -5.04 10.92 8.91
N VAL A 329 -5.19 10.64 7.61
CA VAL A 329 -4.07 10.64 6.65
C VAL A 329 -3.40 12.03 6.57
N TYR A 330 -4.19 13.11 6.51
CA TYR A 330 -3.63 14.47 6.51
C TYR A 330 -2.95 14.85 7.83
N ARG A 331 -3.46 14.37 8.97
CA ARG A 331 -2.77 14.53 10.27
C ARG A 331 -1.43 13.79 10.27
N ALA A 332 -1.37 12.59 9.69
CA ALA A 332 -0.12 11.84 9.54
C ALA A 332 0.88 12.63 8.67
N TYR A 333 0.45 13.14 7.52
CA TYR A 333 1.32 13.97 6.66
C TYR A 333 1.79 15.25 7.35
N LEU A 334 0.91 15.94 8.08
CA LEU A 334 1.27 17.14 8.83
C LEU A 334 2.29 16.81 9.95
N GLY A 335 2.05 15.74 10.70
CA GLY A 335 2.96 15.27 11.74
C GLY A 335 4.33 14.90 11.17
N SER A 336 4.36 14.12 10.09
CA SER A 336 5.60 13.78 9.38
C SER A 336 6.33 15.03 8.89
N LEU A 337 5.63 16.01 8.33
CA LEU A 337 6.24 17.23 7.80
C LEU A 337 6.84 18.11 8.92
N VAL A 338 6.15 18.24 10.06
CA VAL A 338 6.70 18.95 11.24
C VAL A 338 7.93 18.25 11.77
N LEU A 339 7.90 16.91 11.88
CA LEU A 339 9.06 16.13 12.33
C LEU A 339 10.25 16.28 11.37
N VAL A 340 10.02 16.26 10.05
CA VAL A 340 11.09 16.47 9.07
C VAL A 340 11.61 17.90 9.12
N TYR A 341 10.75 18.90 9.28
CA TYR A 341 11.17 20.28 9.46
C TYR A 341 12.12 20.46 10.65
N LEU A 342 11.83 19.79 11.78
CA LEU A 342 12.73 19.77 12.95
C LEU A 342 14.02 18.98 12.67
N ALA A 343 13.92 17.83 12.01
CA ALA A 343 15.08 16.98 11.69
C ALA A 343 16.04 17.62 10.66
N GLN A 344 15.52 18.46 9.77
CA GLN A 344 16.28 19.17 8.73
C GLN A 344 16.67 20.59 9.16
N PHE A 345 16.97 20.81 10.44
CA PHE A 345 17.49 22.08 10.96
C PHE A 345 16.64 23.31 10.62
N GLN A 346 15.30 23.16 10.64
CA GLN A 346 14.36 24.25 10.38
C GLN A 346 14.45 24.83 8.95
N ASN A 347 14.76 23.99 7.96
CA ASN A 347 14.88 24.40 6.56
C ASN A 347 13.62 25.14 6.04
N ALA A 348 13.81 26.40 5.64
CA ALA A 348 12.75 27.29 5.18
C ALA A 348 12.03 26.80 3.92
N SER A 349 12.69 25.97 3.09
CA SER A 349 12.10 25.41 1.86
C SER A 349 10.85 24.56 2.12
N LEU A 350 10.78 23.90 3.30
CA LEU A 350 9.63 23.08 3.68
C LEU A 350 8.40 23.92 4.08
N LEU A 351 8.60 25.14 4.60
CA LEU A 351 7.49 26.07 4.89
C LEU A 351 6.81 26.57 3.61
N GLY A 352 7.56 26.66 2.52
CA GLY A 352 7.05 27.00 1.20
C GLY A 352 6.42 25.81 0.46
N SER A 353 6.37 24.62 1.07
CA SER A 353 5.94 23.42 0.36
C SER A 353 4.45 23.45 -0.03
N PRO A 354 4.09 23.00 -1.26
CA PRO A 354 2.70 22.87 -1.67
C PRO A 354 1.92 21.87 -0.81
N LEU A 355 2.61 20.87 -0.23
CA LEU A 355 2.02 19.92 0.72
C LEU A 355 1.53 20.64 1.97
N LEU A 356 2.35 21.50 2.59
CA LEU A 356 1.92 22.27 3.76
C LEU A 356 0.71 23.14 3.44
N SER A 357 0.74 23.79 2.29
CA SER A 357 -0.36 24.64 1.82
C SER A 357 -1.66 23.86 1.62
N LEU A 358 -1.58 22.64 1.07
CA LEU A 358 -2.71 21.73 0.93
C LEU A 358 -3.27 21.33 2.30
N LEU A 359 -2.40 20.97 3.25
CA LEU A 359 -2.78 20.53 4.58
C LEU A 359 -3.46 21.64 5.37
N ILE A 360 -2.88 22.85 5.37
CA ILE A 360 -3.47 24.04 6.01
C ILE A 360 -4.78 24.40 5.33
N GLY A 361 -4.81 24.45 3.99
CA GLY A 361 -6.02 24.80 3.24
C GLY A 361 -7.17 23.81 3.41
N SER A 362 -6.87 22.54 3.66
CA SER A 362 -7.88 21.49 3.85
C SER A 362 -8.73 21.66 5.12
N VAL A 363 -8.19 22.29 6.17
CA VAL A 363 -8.88 22.45 7.46
C VAL A 363 -10.02 23.48 7.37
N PRO A 364 -9.80 24.74 6.92
CA PRO A 364 -10.87 25.69 6.66
C PRO A 364 -11.85 25.20 5.61
N ALA A 365 -11.39 24.54 4.54
CA ALA A 365 -12.26 24.06 3.47
C ALA A 365 -13.33 23.09 4.01
N ARG A 366 -12.99 22.21 4.95
CA ARG A 366 -13.95 21.30 5.60
C ARG A 366 -14.92 22.03 6.52
N TYR A 367 -14.43 23.01 7.27
CA TYR A 367 -15.28 23.84 8.14
C TYR A 367 -16.33 24.61 7.33
N PHE A 368 -15.90 25.28 6.25
CA PHE A 368 -16.81 26.00 5.35
C PHE A 368 -17.80 25.07 4.65
N GLN A 369 -17.39 23.86 4.27
CA GLN A 369 -18.28 22.86 3.68
C GLN A 369 -19.41 22.42 4.61
N MET A 370 -19.12 22.16 5.89
CA MET A 370 -20.17 21.82 6.85
C MET A 370 -21.16 22.97 7.02
N LYS A 371 -20.65 24.20 7.10
CA LYS A 371 -21.47 25.41 7.24
C LYS A 371 -22.34 25.68 6.00
N MET A 372 -21.79 25.50 4.79
CA MET A 372 -22.54 25.66 3.54
C MET A 372 -23.56 24.56 3.33
N LYS A 373 -23.23 23.30 3.66
CA LYS A 373 -24.18 22.18 3.57
C LYS A 373 -25.40 22.38 4.47
N MET A 374 -25.23 23.02 5.64
CA MET A 374 -26.36 23.40 6.49
C MET A 374 -27.18 24.57 5.94
N LYS A 375 -26.55 25.54 5.28
CA LYS A 375 -27.21 26.77 4.81
C LYS A 375 -27.83 26.69 3.43
N MET A 376 -27.26 25.91 2.52
CA MET A 376 -27.72 25.79 1.14
C MET A 376 -28.34 24.41 0.91
N LYS A 377 -29.61 24.39 0.46
CA LYS A 377 -30.23 23.21 -0.13
C LYS A 377 -29.65 22.99 -1.54
N MET A 378 -28.38 22.63 -1.61
CA MET A 378 -27.69 22.38 -2.87
C MET A 378 -27.96 20.94 -3.32
N GLY A 379 -28.23 20.73 -4.62
CA GLY A 379 -28.30 19.39 -5.19
C GLY A 379 -27.00 18.62 -4.99
N HIS A 380 -27.07 17.28 -4.99
CA HIS A 380 -25.94 16.40 -4.68
C HIS A 380 -24.71 16.64 -5.58
N LEU A 381 -24.91 16.89 -6.88
CA LEU A 381 -23.82 17.21 -7.81
C LEU A 381 -23.22 18.60 -7.56
N GLY A 382 -24.06 19.61 -7.35
CA GLY A 382 -23.62 20.99 -7.07
C GLY A 382 -22.81 21.09 -5.78
N ALA A 383 -23.18 20.31 -4.75
CA ALA A 383 -22.43 20.23 -3.50
C ALA A 383 -21.01 19.64 -3.71
N ARG A 384 -20.87 18.63 -4.58
CA ARG A 384 -19.56 18.01 -4.89
C ARG A 384 -18.65 18.97 -5.66
N VAL A 385 -19.18 19.62 -6.70
CA VAL A 385 -18.41 20.59 -7.51
C VAL A 385 -17.97 21.78 -6.65
N MET A 386 -18.88 22.34 -5.85
CA MET A 386 -18.54 23.43 -4.92
C MET A 386 -17.47 23.00 -3.90
N LYS A 387 -17.54 21.76 -3.40
CA LYS A 387 -16.53 21.20 -2.48
C LYS A 387 -15.14 21.17 -3.10
N MET A 388 -15.02 20.79 -4.38
CA MET A 388 -13.76 20.77 -5.10
C MET A 388 -13.26 22.19 -5.39
N LEU A 389 -14.11 23.07 -5.93
CA LEU A 389 -13.75 24.46 -6.23
C LEU A 389 -13.26 25.19 -4.99
N LEU A 390 -13.93 25.01 -3.85
CA LEU A 390 -13.51 25.61 -2.59
C LEU A 390 -12.13 25.09 -2.15
N HIS A 391 -11.87 23.78 -2.23
CA HIS A 391 -10.55 23.24 -1.90
C HIS A 391 -9.47 23.80 -2.82
N VAL A 392 -9.70 23.82 -4.13
CA VAL A 392 -8.72 24.34 -5.11
C VAL A 392 -8.40 25.82 -4.82
N GLN A 393 -9.42 26.65 -4.61
CA GLN A 393 -9.25 28.08 -4.32
C GLN A 393 -8.48 28.31 -3.01
N LEU A 394 -8.83 27.58 -1.95
CA LEU A 394 -8.21 27.75 -0.64
C LEU A 394 -6.75 27.27 -0.63
N VAL A 395 -6.47 26.16 -1.31
CA VAL A 395 -5.11 25.63 -1.48
C VAL A 395 -4.26 26.60 -2.30
N PHE A 396 -4.79 27.12 -3.42
CA PHE A 396 -4.06 28.09 -4.25
C PHE A 396 -3.77 29.39 -3.49
N SER A 397 -4.75 29.88 -2.71
CA SER A 397 -4.55 31.03 -1.84
C SER A 397 -3.50 30.75 -0.77
N CYS A 398 -3.52 29.59 -0.12
CA CYS A 398 -2.50 29.21 0.86
C CYS A 398 -1.11 29.10 0.23
N ILE A 399 -0.97 28.53 -0.97
CA ILE A 399 0.30 28.46 -1.70
C ILE A 399 0.85 29.87 -1.92
N PHE A 400 0.01 30.80 -2.37
CA PHE A 400 0.43 32.19 -2.59
C PHE A 400 0.86 32.86 -1.29
N THR A 401 0.09 32.72 -0.21
CA THR A 401 0.42 33.29 1.10
C THR A 401 1.70 32.71 1.67
N CYS A 402 1.87 31.38 1.67
CA CYS A 402 3.10 30.72 2.13
C CYS A 402 4.31 31.13 1.28
N SER A 403 4.16 31.20 -0.04
CA SER A 403 5.24 31.64 -0.95
C SER A 403 5.62 33.11 -0.74
N PHE A 404 4.67 33.96 -0.34
CA PHE A 404 4.93 35.36 -0.01
C PHE A 404 5.57 35.52 1.37
N LEU A 405 5.20 34.70 2.36
CA LEU A 405 5.77 34.74 3.72
C LEU A 405 7.21 34.21 3.81
N VAL A 406 7.61 33.34 2.87
CA VAL A 406 8.95 32.74 2.83
C VAL A 406 9.96 33.60 2.06
N LYS A 407 9.48 34.55 1.24
CA LYS A 407 10.30 35.55 0.55
C LYS A 407 10.43 36.80 1.41
#